data_AF-A0AAV0LX31-F1
#
_entry.id   AF-A0AAV0LX31-F1
#
_cell.length_a   1.000
_cell.length_b   1.000
_cell.length_c   1.000
_cell.angle_alpha   90.00
_cell.angle_beta   90.00
_cell.angle_gamma   90.00
#
_symmetry.space_group_name_H-M   'P 1'
#
loop_
_entity.id
_entity.type
_entity.pdbx_description
1 polymer ?
#
loop_
_entity_poly.entity_id
_entity_poly.type
_entity_poly.pdbx_seq_one_letter_code
_entity_poly.pdbx_strand_id
1 'polypeptide(L)'
;MDGVFPSAAAEAAPLSAQTPARWQTMGNEEKKAVVHEEVKRMYKLPANSSYATHRLRVLNKILQLLSAQRTISQDEELELLFAGLRL
;
A
#
# COMPACT_ATOMS: atom_id res chain seq x y z
N MET A 1 -5.75 -2.06 -57.52
CA MET A 1 -5.79 -0.59 -57.67
C MET A 1 -7.26 -0.27 -57.59
N ASP A 2 -7.81 0.25 -56.50
CA ASP A 2 -7.31 1.37 -55.68
C ASP A 2 -7.50 1.10 -54.18
N GLY A 3 -6.50 1.52 -53.40
CA GLY A 3 -6.57 1.49 -51.95
C GLY A 3 -7.31 2.71 -51.41
N VAL A 4 -8.02 2.52 -50.31
CA VAL A 4 -8.24 3.54 -49.27
C VAL A 4 -8.33 2.79 -47.94
N PHE A 5 -7.28 2.90 -47.14
CA PHE A 5 -7.35 2.65 -45.71
C PHE A 5 -8.04 3.85 -45.04
N PRO A 6 -9.03 3.66 -44.16
CA PRO A 6 -9.28 4.62 -43.11
C PRO A 6 -8.54 4.21 -41.85
N SER A 7 -7.51 5.00 -41.56
CA SER A 7 -6.96 5.23 -40.23
C SER A 7 -8.07 5.76 -39.31
N ALA A 8 -8.32 5.08 -38.20
CA ALA A 8 -8.98 5.65 -37.03
C ALA A 8 -8.31 5.07 -35.78
N ALA A 9 -7.50 5.92 -35.17
CA ALA A 9 -6.87 5.71 -33.89
C ALA A 9 -7.90 5.64 -32.75
N ALA A 10 -7.42 5.11 -31.63
CA ALA A 10 -7.92 5.33 -30.28
C ALA A 10 -9.18 4.55 -29.88
N GLU A 11 -8.98 3.28 -29.56
CA GLU A 11 -9.65 2.71 -28.40
C GLU A 11 -8.60 2.44 -27.32
N ALA A 12 -8.21 3.53 -26.63
CA ALA A 12 -7.44 3.44 -25.41
C ALA A 12 -8.35 2.81 -24.36
N ALA A 13 -8.24 1.50 -24.17
CA ALA A 13 -8.82 0.82 -23.03
C ALA A 13 -8.35 1.49 -21.73
N PRO A 14 -9.24 2.01 -20.87
CA PRO A 14 -8.85 2.40 -19.52
C PRO A 14 -8.90 1.15 -18.65
N LEU A 15 -8.05 0.15 -18.93
CA LEU A 15 -7.90 -1.02 -18.06
C LEU A 15 -6.69 -0.86 -17.13
N SER A 16 -6.63 0.31 -16.51
CA SER A 16 -5.90 0.49 -15.25
C SER A 16 -6.80 1.31 -14.33
N ALA A 17 -8.02 0.83 -14.11
CA ALA A 17 -8.67 1.06 -12.83
C ALA A 17 -7.76 0.38 -11.81
N GLN A 18 -6.75 1.11 -11.34
CA GLN A 18 -5.97 0.77 -10.17
C GLN A 18 -7.02 0.63 -9.08
N THR A 19 -7.41 -0.61 -8.77
CA THR A 19 -8.27 -0.87 -7.64
C THR A 19 -7.60 -0.17 -6.47
N PRO A 20 -8.27 0.79 -5.80
CA PRO A 20 -7.68 1.48 -4.68
C PRO A 20 -7.18 0.38 -3.75
N ALA A 21 -5.88 0.39 -3.48
CA ALA A 21 -5.26 -0.67 -2.71
C ALA A 21 -6.08 -0.84 -1.44
N ARG A 22 -6.39 -2.08 -1.02
CA ARG A 22 -7.39 -2.37 0.03
C ARG A 22 -7.29 -1.46 1.26
N TRP A 23 -6.10 -1.00 1.61
CA TRP A 23 -5.88 -0.06 2.69
C TRP A 23 -6.43 1.36 2.43
N GLN A 24 -6.51 1.86 1.20
CA GLN A 24 -7.07 3.18 0.87
C GLN A 24 -8.57 3.29 1.22
N THR A 25 -9.32 2.19 1.15
CA THR A 25 -10.74 2.16 1.54
C THR A 25 -10.95 1.91 3.03
N MET A 26 -9.91 1.47 3.75
CA MET A 26 -9.98 1.17 5.19
C MET A 26 -9.92 2.44 6.05
N GLY A 27 -10.74 2.45 7.10
CA GLY A 27 -10.67 3.48 8.14
C GLY A 27 -9.35 3.43 8.93
N ASN A 28 -9.01 4.51 9.63
CA ASN A 28 -7.76 4.57 10.40
C ASN A 28 -7.68 3.49 11.49
N GLU A 29 -8.79 3.21 12.18
CA GLU A 29 -8.85 2.12 13.17
C GLU A 29 -8.66 0.74 12.55
N GLU A 30 -9.27 0.51 11.38
CA GLU A 30 -9.14 -0.75 10.65
C GLU A 30 -7.70 -0.95 10.14
N LYS A 31 -7.06 0.12 9.63
CA LYS A 31 -5.64 0.14 9.29
C LYS A 31 -4.76 -0.24 10.48
N LYS A 32 -5.02 0.34 11.66
CA LYS A 32 -4.29 -0.01 12.90
C LYS A 32 -4.48 -1.47 13.26
N ALA A 33 -5.70 -2.00 13.16
CA ALA A 33 -5.99 -3.39 13.45
C ALA A 33 -5.15 -4.35 12.57
N VAL A 34 -5.07 -4.10 11.26
CA VAL A 34 -4.28 -4.95 10.37
C VAL A 34 -2.78 -4.85 10.64
N VAL A 35 -2.27 -3.64 10.91
CA VAL A 35 -0.87 -3.45 11.28
C VAL A 35 -0.55 -4.18 12.58
N HIS A 36 -1.45 -4.17 13.57
CA HIS A 36 -1.29 -4.92 14.82
C HIS A 36 -1.28 -6.44 14.61
N GLU A 37 -2.09 -6.97 13.70
CA GLU A 37 -2.03 -8.40 13.36
C GLU A 37 -0.70 -8.77 12.70
N GLU A 38 -0.19 -7.92 11.81
CA GLU A 38 1.14 -8.12 11.22
C GLU A 38 2.27 -8.03 12.27
N VAL A 39 2.16 -7.12 13.24
CA VAL A 39 3.09 -7.04 14.38
C VAL A 39 3.07 -8.34 15.19
N LYS A 40 1.89 -8.89 15.49
CA LYS A 40 1.76 -10.19 16.18
C LYS A 40 2.37 -11.31 15.35
N ARG A 41 2.22 -11.31 14.01
CA ARG A 41 2.89 -12.29 13.14
C ARG A 41 4.41 -12.16 13.22
N MET A 42 4.95 -10.95 13.26
CA MET A 42 6.39 -10.73 13.38
C MET A 42 6.94 -11.18 14.74
N TYR A 43 6.19 -11.02 15.83
CA TYR A 43 6.60 -11.54 17.15
C TYR A 43 6.64 -13.07 17.25
N LYS A 44 5.98 -13.79 16.33
CA LYS A 44 6.10 -15.26 16.23
C LYS A 44 7.38 -15.71 15.55
N LEU A 45 8.08 -14.80 14.86
CA LEU A 45 9.35 -15.10 14.23
C LEU A 45 10.49 -15.06 15.25
N PRO A 46 11.54 -15.87 15.05
CA PRO A 46 12.75 -15.80 15.86
C PRO A 46 13.33 -14.38 15.86
N ALA A 47 13.62 -13.85 17.06
CA ALA A 47 14.09 -12.49 17.28
C ALA A 47 15.46 -12.17 16.64
N ASN A 48 16.20 -13.20 16.23
CA ASN A 48 17.45 -13.10 15.48
C ASN A 48 17.26 -12.85 13.98
N SER A 49 16.01 -12.80 13.48
CA SER A 49 15.78 -12.48 12.07
C SER A 49 15.87 -10.96 11.82
N SER A 50 16.83 -10.59 10.97
CA SER A 50 16.98 -9.20 10.47
C SER A 50 15.68 -8.71 9.82
N TYR A 51 14.98 -9.60 9.12
CA TYR A 51 13.67 -9.33 8.52
C TYR A 51 12.61 -8.93 9.56
N ALA A 52 12.41 -9.70 10.64
CA ALA A 52 11.39 -9.35 11.65
C ALA A 52 11.71 -8.02 12.33
N THR A 53 12.99 -7.78 12.65
CA THR A 53 13.43 -6.51 13.26
C THR A 53 13.19 -5.32 12.33
N HIS A 54 13.53 -5.45 11.05
CA HIS A 54 13.27 -4.41 10.05
C HIS A 54 11.76 -4.19 9.89
N ARG A 55 11.00 -5.28 9.77
CA ARG A 55 9.55 -5.24 9.58
C ARG A 55 8.84 -4.60 10.77
N LEU A 56 9.19 -4.94 12.01
CA LEU A 56 8.64 -4.33 13.21
C LEU A 56 8.89 -2.81 13.27
N ARG A 57 10.06 -2.33 12.83
CA ARG A 57 10.34 -0.88 12.75
C ARG A 57 9.41 -0.19 11.76
N VAL A 58 9.20 -0.79 10.59
CA VAL A 58 8.24 -0.29 9.58
C VAL A 58 6.82 -0.24 10.14
N LEU A 59 6.35 -1.32 10.77
CA LEU A 59 5.00 -1.38 11.34
C LEU A 59 4.77 -0.34 12.44
N ASN A 60 5.76 -0.15 13.31
CA ASN A 60 5.69 0.87 14.36
C ASN A 60 5.66 2.28 13.78
N LYS A 61 6.39 2.55 12.69
CA LYS A 61 6.35 3.82 11.97
C LYS A 61 4.95 4.07 11.39
N ILE A 62 4.32 3.05 10.80
CA ILE A 62 2.94 3.16 10.29
C ILE A 62 1.96 3.49 11.43
N LEU A 63 2.06 2.81 12.58
CA LEU A 63 1.19 3.09 13.74
C LEU A 63 1.34 4.52 14.28
N GLN A 64 2.58 5.05 14.29
CA GLN A 64 2.83 6.43 14.69
C GLN A 64 2.17 7.42 13.72
N LEU A 65 2.35 7.22 12.41
CA LEU A 65 1.72 8.05 11.38
C LEU A 65 0.17 7.98 11.45
N LEU A 66 -0.39 6.80 11.70
CA LEU A 66 -1.83 6.61 11.89
C LEU A 66 -2.38 7.30 13.16
N SER A 67 -1.54 7.55 14.16
CA SER A 67 -1.94 8.16 15.44
C SER A 67 -1.68 9.66 15.51
N ALA A 68 -0.95 10.22 14.57
CA ALA A 68 -0.65 11.65 14.49
C ALA A 68 -1.57 12.38 13.50
N GLN A 69 -1.65 13.70 13.66
CA GLN A 69 -2.14 14.57 12.59
C GLN A 69 -1.11 14.56 11.46
N ARG A 70 -1.49 14.02 10.30
CA ARG A 70 -0.56 13.84 9.17
C ARG A 70 -0.54 15.05 8.25
N THR A 71 0.66 15.37 7.76
CA THR A 71 0.85 16.26 6.61
C THR A 71 0.70 15.49 5.30
N ILE A 72 0.58 16.19 4.18
CA ILE A 72 0.46 15.57 2.84
C ILE A 72 1.62 14.60 2.58
N SER A 73 2.86 15.00 2.87
CA SER A 73 4.04 14.15 2.69
C SER A 73 4.05 12.92 3.62
N GLN A 74 3.41 13.00 4.79
CA GLN A 74 3.27 11.86 5.70
C GLN A 74 2.19 10.88 5.23
N ASP A 75 1.13 11.36 4.58
CA ASP A 75 0.16 10.49 3.91
C ASP A 75 0.80 9.75 2.73
N GLU A 76 1.64 10.43 1.93
CA GLU A 76 2.41 9.80 0.85
C GLU A 76 3.41 8.74 1.38
N GLU A 77 4.15 9.06 2.44
CA GLU A 77 5.04 8.09 3.10
C GLU A 77 4.23 6.88 3.59
N LEU A 78 3.08 7.13 4.24
CA LEU A 78 2.22 6.08 4.74
C LEU A 78 1.69 5.18 3.62
N GLU A 79 1.30 5.76 2.49
CA GLU A 79 0.90 5.02 1.28
C GLU A 79 2.00 4.08 0.78
N LEU A 80 3.24 4.57 0.68
CA LEU A 80 4.39 3.75 0.28
C LEU A 80 4.66 2.61 1.28
N LEU A 81 4.56 2.90 2.58
CA LEU A 81 4.73 1.89 3.62
C LEU A 81 3.63 0.81 3.57
N PHE A 82 2.39 1.20 3.22
CA PHE A 82 1.28 0.27 3.00
C PHE A 82 1.41 -0.53 1.71
N ALA A 83 1.92 0.05 0.62
CA ALA A 83 2.24 -0.70 -0.60
C ALA A 83 3.31 -1.77 -0.35
N GLY A 84 4.25 -1.51 0.56
CA GLY A 84 5.25 -2.47 1.04
C GLY A 84 4.71 -3.51 2.03
N LEU A 85 3.48 -3.35 2.54
CA LEU A 85 2.81 -4.36 3.34
C LEU A 85 2.18 -5.41 2.41
N ARG A 86 2.61 -6.67 2.53
CA ARG A 86 1.85 -7.80 1.97
C ARG A 86 0.57 -8.00 2.82
N LEU A 87 -0.45 -7.24 2.46
CA LEU A 87 -1.81 -7.25 2.99
C LEU A 87 -2.66 -8.36 2.36
#